data_AF-R7JDV5-F1
#
_entry.id   AF-R7JDV5-F1
#
_cell.length_a   1.000
_cell.length_b   1.000
_cell.length_c   1.000
_cell.angle_alpha   90.00
_cell.angle_beta   90.00
_cell.angle_gamma   90.00
#
_symmetry.space_group_name_H-M   'P 1'
#
loop_
_entity.id
_entity.type
_entity.pdbx_description
1 polymer ?
#
loop_
_entity_poly.entity_id
_entity_poly.type
_entity_poly.pdbx_seq_one_letter_code
_entity_poly.pdbx_strand_id
1 'polypeptide(L)' 'MNNRQLENYLIDKLYEDKDISYVDTFDNCGLLTRNQGVVIKFKNGDEFQITIVKSQSGNGWDDEEDF' A
#
# COMPACT_ATOMS: atom_id res chain seq x y z
N MET A 1 -2.22 -7.13 11.44
CA MET A 1 -1.29 -6.35 10.59
C MET A 1 -1.82 -4.94 10.44
N ASN A 2 -1.04 -3.92 10.80
CA ASN A 2 -1.36 -2.51 10.56
C ASN A 2 -0.78 -2.04 9.20
N ASN A 3 -1.09 -0.81 8.79
CA ASN A 3 -0.66 -0.27 7.51
C ASN A 3 0.87 -0.17 7.37
N ARG A 4 1.60 0.27 8.41
CA ARG A 4 3.07 0.36 8.38
C ARG A 4 3.71 -1.03 8.26
N GLN A 5 3.13 -2.04 8.91
CA GLN A 5 3.57 -3.43 8.76
C GLN A 5 3.34 -3.95 7.33
N LEU A 6 2.23 -3.57 6.68
CA LEU A 6 1.97 -3.92 5.28
C LEU A 6 2.89 -3.18 4.31
N GLU A 7 3.17 -1.91 4.57
CA GLU A 7 4.13 -1.12 3.80
C GLU A 7 5.52 -1.75 3.81
N ASN A 8 6.06 -2.08 4.98
CA ASN A 8 7.36 -2.75 5.10
C ASN A 8 7.36 -4.12 4.41
N TYR A 9 6.30 -4.91 4.57
CA TYR A 9 6.15 -6.19 3.89
C TYR A 9 6.19 -6.04 2.35
N LEU A 10 5.49 -5.03 1.81
CA LEU A 10 5.50 -4.75 0.38
C LEU A 10 6.88 -4.32 -0.08
N ILE A 11 7.57 -3.45 0.66
CA ILE A 11 8.94 -3.02 0.35
C ILE A 11 9.87 -4.23 0.26
N ASP A 12 9.89 -5.08 1.29
CA ASP A 12 10.75 -6.27 1.34
C ASP A 12 10.49 -7.21 0.16
N LYS A 13 9.21 -7.42 -0.18
CA LYS A 13 8.82 -8.30 -1.30
C LYS A 13 9.11 -7.71 -2.67
N LEU A 14 8.91 -6.40 -2.85
CA LEU A 14 9.15 -5.73 -4.11
C LEU A 14 10.65 -5.55 -4.38
N TYR A 15 11.49 -5.42 -3.34
CA TYR A 15 12.95 -5.41 -3.50
C TYR A 15 13.53 -6.74 -4.01
N GLU A 16 12.81 -7.86 -3.86
CA GLU A 16 13.23 -9.16 -4.40
C GLU A 16 13.05 -9.25 -5.93
N ASP A 17 12.24 -8.38 -6.52
CA ASP A 17 11.95 -8.38 -7.96
C ASP A 17 13.11 -7.76 -8.77
N LYS A 18 13.58 -8.47 -9.79
CA LYS A 18 14.71 -8.04 -10.62
C LYS A 18 14.35 -6.92 -11.59
N ASP A 19 13.08 -6.69 -11.88
CA ASP A 19 12.63 -5.65 -12.82
C ASP A 19 12.35 -4.32 -12.11
N ILE A 20 12.30 -4.33 -10.78
CA ILE A 20 12.19 -3.14 -9.94
C ILE A 20 13.58 -2.52 -9.75
N SER A 21 13.66 -1.21 -9.96
CA SER A 21 14.88 -0.41 -9.79
C SER A 21 14.89 0.37 -8.48
N TYR A 22 13.72 0.70 -7.95
CA TYR A 22 13.54 1.48 -6.73
C TYR A 22 12.16 1.20 -6.13
N VAL A 23 12.10 1.07 -4.81
CA VAL A 23 10.85 1.03 -4.05
C VAL A 23 11.04 1.76 -2.73
N ASP A 24 10.12 2.65 -2.39
CA ASP A 24 10.19 3.44 -1.16
C ASP A 24 8.81 3.96 -0.73
N THR A 25 8.74 4.49 0.48
CA THR A 25 7.51 5.02 1.07
C THR A 25 7.12 6.38 0.51
N PHE A 26 5.82 6.72 0.62
CA PHE A 26 5.34 8.06 0.28
C PHE A 26 6.06 9.18 1.05
N ASP A 27 6.37 8.94 2.32
CA ASP A 27 7.10 9.89 3.18
C ASP A 27 8.49 10.19 2.60
N ASN A 28 9.23 9.16 2.20
CA ASN A 28 10.59 9.31 1.66
C ASN A 28 10.60 9.90 0.25
N CYS A 29 9.57 9.65 -0.55
CA CYS A 29 9.40 10.28 -1.86
C CYS A 29 8.85 11.71 -1.77
N GLY A 30 8.53 12.22 -0.57
CA GLY A 30 8.02 13.58 -0.37
C GLY A 30 6.59 13.79 -0.88
N LEU A 31 5.78 12.74 -0.96
CA LEU A 31 4.39 12.83 -1.41
C LEU A 31 3.54 13.54 -0.34
N LEU A 32 2.86 14.63 -0.75
CA LEU A 32 1.97 15.41 0.11
C LEU A 32 0.62 14.70 0.30
N THR A 33 0.61 13.64 1.08
CA THR A 33 -0.58 12.85 1.38
C THR A 33 -0.60 12.40 2.84
N ARG A 34 -1.79 12.06 3.34
CA ARG A 34 -1.96 11.42 4.66
C ARG A 34 -2.06 9.90 4.57
N ASN A 35 -2.07 9.36 3.35
CA ASN A 35 -2.13 7.93 3.11
C ASN A 35 -0.74 7.30 3.30
N GLN A 36 -0.74 6.01 3.65
CA GLN A 36 0.46 5.17 3.63
C GLN A 36 0.51 4.40 2.32
N GLY A 37 1.71 4.09 1.85
CA GLY A 37 1.88 3.52 0.53
C GLY A 37 3.32 3.57 0.04
N VAL A 38 3.54 2.90 -1.09
CA VAL A 38 4.85 2.76 -1.71
C VAL A 38 4.84 3.30 -3.14
N VAL A 39 5.94 3.94 -3.52
CA VAL A 39 6.28 4.27 -4.90
C VAL A 39 7.19 3.18 -5.43
N ILE A 40 6.91 2.70 -6.65
CA ILE A 40 7.69 1.65 -7.32
C ILE A 40 8.14 2.21 -8.66
N LYS A 41 9.43 2.07 -8.96
CA LYS A 41 10.00 2.39 -10.27
C LYS A 41 10.63 1.18 -10.91
N PHE A 42 10.16 0.83 -12.10
CA PHE A 42 10.68 -0.26 -12.91
C PHE A 42 11.91 0.18 -13.71
N LYS A 43 12.74 -0.77 -14.10
CA LYS A 43 13.94 -0.52 -14.91
C LYS A 43 13.64 0.02 -16.31
N ASN A 44 12.44 -0.22 -16.82
CA ASN A 44 11.96 0.35 -18.08
C ASN A 44 11.57 1.84 -17.96
N GLY A 45 11.59 2.40 -16.74
CA GLY A 45 11.25 3.79 -16.45
C GLY A 45 9.82 4.00 -15.94
N ASP A 46 8.96 2.98 -15.99
CA ASP A 46 7.58 3.09 -15.51
C ASP A 46 7.55 3.27 -13.99
N GLU A 47 6.63 4.11 -13.52
CA GLU A 47 6.49 4.44 -12.11
C GLU A 47 5.03 4.33 -11.67
N PHE A 48 4.80 3.67 -10.53
CA PHE A 48 3.47 3.44 -9.98
C PHE A 48 3.44 3.75 -8.48
N GLN A 49 2.24 4.05 -7.99
CA GLN A 49 1.97 4.26 -6.57
C GLN A 49 0.98 3.21 -6.08
N ILE A 50 1.31 2.53 -4.98
CA ILE A 50 0.39 1.64 -4.27
C ILE A 50 -0.03 2.32 -2.98
N THR A 51 -1.32 2.64 -2.87
CA THR A 51 -1.89 3.18 -1.64
C THR A 51 -2.45 2.05 -0.78
N ILE A 52 -2.11 2.06 0.51
CA ILE A 52 -2.59 1.08 1.48
C ILE A 52 -3.84 1.63 2.16
N VAL A 53 -4.95 0.93 1.96
CA VAL A 53 -6.23 1.24 2.62
C VAL A 53 -6.68 0.01 3.40
N LYS A 54 -6.88 0.17 4.71
CA LYS A 54 -7.42 -0.89 5.55
C LYS A 54 -8.94 -0.95 5.39
N SER A 55 -9.44 -1.95 4.69
CA SER A 55 -10.87 -2.22 4.63
C SER A 55 -11.40 -2.73 5.97
N GLN A 56 -12.59 -2.29 6.34
CA GLN A 56 -13.45 -3.08 7.23
C GLN A 56 -14.28 -3.99 6.33
N SER A 57 -14.17 -5.32 6.52
CA SER A 57 -15.16 -6.22 5.96
C SER A 57 -16.52 -5.79 6.50
N GLY A 58 -17.48 -5.54 5.59
CA GLY A 58 -18.83 -5.16 5.96
C GLY A 58 -19.55 -6.34 6.61
N ASN A 59 -19.22 -6.64 7.86
CA ASN A 59 -20.00 -7.53 8.73
C ASN A 59 -21.02 -6.69 9.54
N GLY A 60 -21.42 -5.53 9.01
CA GLY A 60 -22.37 -4.60 9.63
C GLY A 60 -23.73 -4.58 8.93
N TRP A 61 -24.08 -5.66 8.22
CA TRP A 61 -25.36 -5.82 7.52
C TRP A 61 -26.12 -7.08 8.00
N ASP A 62 -25.92 -7.51 9.25
CA ASP A 62 -26.68 -8.61 9.85
C ASP A 62 -27.10 -8.26 11.30
N ASP A 63 -27.68 -7.07 11.50
CA ASP A 63 -28.57 -6.77 12.63
C ASP A 63 -29.53 -5.62 12.21
N GLU A 64 -30.14 -5.74 11.03
CA GLU A 64 -31.49 -5.22 10.80
C GLU A 64 -32.47 -6.38 11.03
N GLU A 65 -32.67 -6.77 12.30
CA GLU A 65 -33.92 -7.35 12.81
C GLU A 65 -34.43 -6.34 13.85
N ASP A 66 -35.67 -5.88 13.91
CA ASP A 66 -36.91 -6.17 13.22
C ASP A 66 -37.83 -4.93 13.41
N PHE A 67 -38.70 -4.70 12.43
CA PHE A 67 -39.97 -3.94 12.45
C PHE A 67 -40.32 -2.98 13.61
#